data_AF-A0A1C2E1C0-F1
#
_entry.id   AF-A0A1C2E1C0-F1
#
_cell.length_a   1.000
_cell.length_b   1.000
_cell.length_c   1.000
_cell.angle_alpha   90.00
_cell.angle_beta   90.00
_cell.angle_gamma   90.00
#
_symmetry.space_group_name_H-M   'P 1'
#
loop_
_entity.id
_entity.type
_entity.pdbx_description
1 polymer ?
#
loop_
_entity_poly.entity_id
_entity_poly.type
_entity_poly.pdbx_seq_one_letter_code
_entity_poly.pdbx_strand_id
1 'polypeptide(L)'
;MAVRGKKTKVSVYVDPDVMTMLADYAARRNLSQSMVAEAAIASFLSPDDAERREAAIGKRLDQLDRRMTRLERDVGIAIETLALFIRFWLATTPALPEPAAQAARAKAAERYENFITALGRRLAKGPNLRQEIAEDVAVSETDAQHPAGADWQG
;
A
#
# COMPACT_ATOMS: atom_id res chain seq x y z
N MET A 1 8.88 3.32 49.60
CA MET A 1 9.73 4.53 49.62
C MET A 1 11.12 4.12 49.17
N ALA A 2 11.53 4.46 47.94
CA ALA A 2 12.85 4.09 47.44
C ALA A 2 13.92 4.94 48.15
N VAL A 3 14.86 4.28 48.82
CA VAL A 3 16.00 4.93 49.47
C VAL A 3 16.82 5.61 48.38
N ARG A 4 16.90 6.95 48.43
CA ARG A 4 17.72 7.74 47.52
C ARG A 4 19.19 7.54 47.92
N GLY A 5 19.79 6.47 47.40
CA GLY A 5 21.23 6.24 47.52
C GLY A 5 22.01 7.42 46.93
N LYS A 6 23.17 7.75 47.51
CA LYS A 6 24.06 8.77 46.96
C LYS A 6 24.44 8.38 45.52
N LYS A 7 24.27 9.30 44.56
CA LYS A 7 24.71 9.11 43.18
C LYS A 7 26.24 9.05 43.12
N THR A 8 26.78 8.10 42.35
CA THR A 8 28.22 7.96 42.11
C THR A 8 28.64 8.87 40.96
N LYS A 9 29.73 9.64 41.14
CA LYS A 9 30.31 10.45 40.06
C LYS A 9 31.03 9.54 39.07
N VAL A 10 30.68 9.64 37.79
CA VAL A 10 31.39 8.99 36.69
C VAL A 10 32.08 10.07 35.86
N SER A 11 33.35 9.84 35.50
CA SER A 11 34.12 10.72 34.62
C SER A 11 34.57 9.91 33.41
N VAL A 12 34.00 10.21 32.24
CA VAL A 12 34.27 9.53 30.98
C VAL A 12 34.47 10.58 29.89
N TYR A 13 35.37 10.28 28.95
CA TYR A 13 35.52 11.10 27.76
C TYR A 13 34.37 10.78 26.80
N VAL A 14 33.77 11.83 26.25
CA VAL A 14 32.68 11.75 25.28
C VAL A 14 33.10 12.59 24.08
N ASP A 15 32.76 12.12 22.89
CA ASP A 15 33.01 12.87 21.66
C ASP A 15 32.36 14.27 21.74
N PRO A 16 33.05 15.35 21.29
CA PRO A 16 32.52 16.72 21.35
C PRO A 16 31.15 16.88 20.68
N ASP A 17 30.89 16.18 19.58
CA ASP A 17 29.62 16.27 18.87
C ASP A 17 28.50 15.63 19.69
N VAL A 18 28.78 14.50 20.35
CA VAL A 18 27.84 13.82 21.24
C VAL A 18 27.54 14.68 22.47
N MET A 19 28.53 15.39 23.01
CA MET A 19 28.33 16.33 24.12
C MET A 19 27.41 17.48 23.72
N THR A 20 27.58 18.01 22.50
CA THR A 20 26.70 19.04 21.91
C THR A 20 25.26 18.52 21.79
N MET A 21 25.09 17.32 21.24
CA MET A 21 23.77 16.69 21.11
C MET A 21 23.08 16.49 22.47
N LEU A 22 23.82 16.07 23.50
CA LEU A 22 23.30 15.93 24.86
C LEU A 22 22.85 17.28 25.43
N ALA A 23 23.67 18.32 25.26
CA ALA A 23 23.36 19.66 25.72
C ALA A 23 22.10 20.21 25.06
N ASP A 24 21.99 20.08 23.75
CA ASP A 24 20.82 20.49 22.98
C ASP A 24 19.56 19.74 23.39
N TYR A 25 19.64 18.41 23.51
CA TYR A 25 18.52 17.58 23.92
C TYR A 25 18.01 17.97 25.32
N ALA A 26 18.92 18.19 26.26
CA ALA A 26 18.61 18.59 27.62
C ALA A 26 17.97 19.99 27.67
N ALA A 27 18.54 20.95 26.94
CA ALA A 27 18.04 22.32 26.86
C ALA A 27 16.61 22.38 26.28
N ARG A 28 16.37 21.67 25.16
CA ARG A 28 15.04 21.63 24.50
C ARG A 28 13.93 21.08 25.40
N ARG A 29 14.28 20.26 26.40
CA ARG A 29 13.30 19.65 27.34
C ARG A 29 13.38 20.21 28.75
N ASN A 30 14.19 21.24 28.99
CA ASN A 30 14.42 21.82 30.31
C ASN A 30 14.83 20.75 31.36
N LEU A 31 15.70 19.81 30.97
CA LEU A 31 16.23 18.74 31.81
C LEU A 31 17.72 18.97 32.09
N SER A 32 18.26 18.38 33.16
CA SER A 32 19.70 18.41 33.40
C SER A 32 20.42 17.36 32.54
N GLN A 33 21.60 17.70 32.01
CA GLN A 33 22.40 16.78 31.20
C GLN A 33 22.74 15.49 31.97
N SER A 34 23.03 15.59 33.27
CA SER A 34 23.29 14.42 34.12
C SER A 34 22.08 13.51 34.26
N MET A 35 20.86 14.06 34.32
CA MET A 35 19.63 13.26 34.34
C MET A 35 19.39 12.55 33.01
N VAL A 36 19.61 13.25 31.89
CA VAL A 36 19.49 12.66 30.55
C VAL A 36 20.53 11.55 30.36
N ALA A 37 21.78 11.80 30.75
CA ALA A 37 22.86 10.82 30.65
C ALA A 37 22.60 9.58 31.51
N GLU A 38 22.16 9.75 32.76
CA GLU A 38 21.80 8.64 33.63
C GLU A 38 20.64 7.81 33.06
N ALA A 39 19.59 8.47 32.56
CA ALA A 39 18.46 7.78 31.95
C ALA A 39 18.88 7.02 30.67
N ALA A 40 19.73 7.62 29.84
CA ALA A 40 20.25 6.99 28.64
C ALA A 40 21.10 5.75 28.98
N ILE A 41 22.00 5.84 29.96
CA ILE A 41 22.83 4.72 30.42
C ILE A 41 21.95 3.62 31.03
N ALA A 42 20.98 3.99 31.88
CA ALA A 42 20.09 3.02 32.50
C ALA A 42 19.20 2.30 31.48
N SER A 43 18.70 3.00 30.46
CA SER A 43 17.95 2.40 29.35
C SER A 43 18.86 1.48 28.52
N PHE A 44 20.07 1.92 28.18
CA PHE A 44 21.00 1.11 27.40
C PHE A 44 21.40 -0.20 28.09
N LEU A 45 21.55 -0.16 29.42
CA LEU A 45 21.93 -1.34 30.22
C LEU A 45 20.74 -2.19 30.67
N SER A 46 19.51 -1.84 30.30
CA SER A 46 18.33 -2.60 30.71
C SER A 46 18.18 -3.88 29.86
N PRO A 47 18.17 -5.08 30.46
CA PRO A 47 17.97 -6.35 29.74
C PRO A 47 16.68 -6.37 28.92
N ASP A 48 15.64 -5.70 29.44
CA ASP A 48 14.31 -5.66 28.87
C ASP A 48 14.20 -4.79 27.60
N ASP A 49 15.06 -3.79 27.40
CA ASP A 49 14.84 -2.79 26.35
C ASP A 49 15.09 -3.36 24.94
N ALA A 50 16.09 -4.25 24.79
CA ALA A 50 16.33 -4.96 23.55
C ALA A 50 15.19 -5.96 23.27
N GLU A 51 14.84 -6.78 24.26
CA GLU A 51 13.81 -7.82 24.13
C GLU A 51 12.42 -7.24 23.87
N ARG A 52 12.04 -6.13 24.53
CA ARG A 52 10.77 -5.43 24.25
C ARG A 52 10.74 -4.82 22.86
N ARG A 53 11.84 -4.27 22.37
CA ARG A 53 11.92 -3.70 21.00
C ARG A 53 11.78 -4.80 19.97
N GLU A 54 12.49 -5.91 20.14
CA GLU A 54 12.39 -7.08 19.26
C GLU A 54 10.99 -7.68 19.27
N ALA A 55 10.37 -7.85 20.44
CA ALA A 55 8.99 -8.33 20.56
C ALA A 55 7.97 -7.39 19.89
N ALA A 56 8.15 -6.06 20.00
CA ALA A 56 7.29 -5.10 19.35
C ALA A 56 7.43 -5.13 17.81
N ILE A 57 8.64 -5.34 17.30
CA ILE A 57 8.90 -5.52 15.87
C ILE A 57 8.27 -6.83 15.38
N GLY A 58 8.50 -7.95 16.07
CA GLY A 58 7.91 -9.24 15.75
C GLY A 58 6.38 -9.17 15.67
N LYS A 59 5.74 -8.57 16.67
CA LYS A 59 4.28 -8.37 16.67
C LYS A 59 3.77 -7.53 15.49
N ARG A 60 4.53 -6.51 15.07
CA ARG A 60 4.18 -5.70 13.89
C ARG A 60 4.32 -6.50 12.60
N LEU A 61 5.37 -7.32 12.49
CA LEU A 61 5.56 -8.21 11.35
C LEU A 61 4.44 -9.24 11.25
N ASP A 62 4.07 -9.89 12.37
CA ASP A 62 2.94 -10.82 12.42
C ASP A 62 1.62 -10.16 11.98
N GLN A 63 1.41 -8.90 12.38
CA GLN A 63 0.22 -8.16 11.98
C GLN A 63 0.22 -7.85 10.47
N LEU A 64 1.38 -7.51 9.89
CA LEU A 64 1.52 -7.29 8.46
C LEU A 64 1.29 -8.57 7.67
N ASP A 65 1.85 -9.68 8.12
CA ASP A 65 1.69 -11.00 7.50
C ASP A 65 0.21 -11.40 7.44
N ARG A 66 -0.51 -11.28 8.56
CA ARG A 66 -1.97 -11.54 8.61
C ARG A 66 -2.78 -10.62 7.69
N ARG A 67 -2.36 -9.37 7.51
CA ARG A 67 -3.00 -8.45 6.56
C ARG A 67 -2.69 -8.86 5.13
N MET A 68 -1.48 -9.30 4.85
CA MET A 68 -1.06 -9.78 3.54
C MET A 68 -1.82 -11.04 3.12
N THR A 69 -1.92 -12.06 3.98
CA THR A 69 -2.72 -13.27 3.69
C THR A 69 -4.18 -12.94 3.40
N ARG A 70 -4.76 -11.97 4.13
CA ARG A 70 -6.13 -11.52 3.89
C ARG A 70 -6.26 -10.83 2.53
N LEU A 71 -5.34 -9.94 2.20
CA LEU A 71 -5.31 -9.25 0.92
C LEU A 71 -5.14 -10.23 -0.24
N GLU A 72 -4.25 -11.22 -0.12
CA GLU A 72 -4.07 -12.28 -1.12
C GLU A 72 -5.37 -13.04 -1.37
N ARG A 73 -6.06 -13.44 -0.29
CA ARG A 73 -7.36 -14.10 -0.39
C ARG A 73 -8.41 -13.19 -1.06
N ASP A 74 -8.51 -11.95 -0.64
CA ASP A 74 -9.50 -11.01 -1.16
C ASP A 74 -9.23 -10.69 -2.65
N VAL A 75 -7.95 -10.60 -3.06
CA VAL A 75 -7.52 -10.48 -4.46
C VAL A 75 -7.87 -11.75 -5.25
N GLY A 76 -7.65 -12.94 -4.68
CA GLY A 76 -8.06 -14.20 -5.29
C GLY A 76 -9.56 -14.23 -5.59
N ILE A 77 -10.39 -13.87 -4.60
CA ILE A 77 -11.85 -13.77 -4.76
C ILE A 77 -12.22 -12.77 -5.85
N ALA A 78 -11.55 -11.61 -5.91
CA ALA A 78 -11.81 -10.61 -6.94
C ALA A 78 -11.47 -11.12 -8.34
N ILE A 79 -10.34 -11.83 -8.50
CA ILE A 79 -9.93 -12.45 -9.77
C ILE A 79 -10.94 -13.53 -10.20
N GLU A 80 -11.36 -14.40 -9.28
CA GLU A 80 -12.37 -15.43 -9.56
C GLU A 80 -13.71 -14.81 -10.00
N THR A 81 -14.16 -13.79 -9.26
CA THR A 81 -15.40 -13.07 -9.55
C THR A 81 -15.34 -12.40 -10.93
N LEU A 82 -14.21 -11.74 -11.25
CA LEU A 82 -14.01 -11.09 -12.55
C LEU A 82 -13.98 -12.12 -13.69
N ALA A 83 -13.31 -13.26 -13.49
CA ALA A 83 -13.26 -14.33 -14.49
C ALA A 83 -14.66 -14.90 -14.76
N LEU A 84 -15.46 -15.13 -13.72
CA LEU A 84 -16.85 -15.56 -13.84
C LEU A 84 -17.71 -14.50 -14.55
N PHE A 85 -17.56 -13.23 -14.20
CA PHE A 85 -18.27 -12.12 -14.83
C PHE A 85 -17.96 -12.02 -16.33
N ILE A 86 -16.68 -12.07 -16.72
CA ILE A 86 -16.26 -12.01 -18.12
C ILE A 86 -16.86 -13.19 -18.91
N ARG A 87 -16.79 -14.40 -18.36
CA ARG A 87 -17.41 -15.58 -18.99
C ARG A 87 -18.91 -15.42 -19.16
N PHE A 88 -19.61 -15.01 -18.09
CA PHE A 88 -21.04 -14.79 -18.13
C PHE A 88 -21.41 -13.74 -19.19
N TRP A 89 -20.73 -12.59 -19.19
CA TRP A 89 -20.97 -11.50 -20.13
C TRP A 89 -20.76 -11.91 -21.59
N LEU A 90 -19.66 -12.60 -21.89
CA LEU A 90 -19.36 -13.10 -23.24
C LEU A 90 -20.31 -14.22 -23.70
N ALA A 91 -20.85 -14.99 -22.75
CA ALA A 91 -21.81 -16.06 -23.01
C ALA A 91 -23.26 -15.55 -23.12
N THR A 92 -23.54 -14.31 -22.72
CA THR A 92 -24.91 -13.77 -22.74
C THR A 92 -25.34 -13.58 -24.20
N THR A 93 -26.06 -14.57 -24.72
CA THR A 93 -26.72 -14.52 -26.03
C THR A 93 -28.22 -14.64 -25.77
N PRO A 94 -29.09 -13.83 -26.39
CA PRO A 94 -30.53 -14.06 -26.30
C PRO A 94 -30.85 -15.51 -26.67
N ALA A 95 -31.84 -16.11 -25.99
CA ALA A 95 -32.23 -17.50 -26.22
C ALA A 95 -32.60 -17.69 -27.69
N LEU A 96 -31.81 -18.49 -28.40
CA LEU A 96 -31.95 -18.77 -29.83
C LEU A 96 -32.36 -20.24 -30.03
N PRO A 97 -33.06 -20.58 -31.11
CA PRO A 97 -33.38 -21.98 -31.46
C PRO A 97 -32.11 -22.85 -31.57
N GLU A 98 -32.23 -24.15 -31.32
CA GLU A 98 -31.11 -25.09 -31.10
C GLU A 98 -29.92 -25.02 -32.09
N PRO A 99 -30.09 -24.83 -33.42
CA PRO A 99 -28.93 -24.64 -34.31
C PRO A 99 -28.24 -23.28 -34.16
N ALA A 100 -28.99 -22.22 -33.85
CA ALA A 100 -28.46 -20.87 -33.62
C ALA A 100 -27.82 -20.74 -32.22
N ALA A 101 -28.29 -21.50 -31.22
CA ALA A 101 -27.67 -21.57 -29.90
C ALA A 101 -26.27 -22.22 -29.91
N GLN A 102 -26.07 -23.28 -30.71
CA GLN A 102 -24.75 -23.91 -30.85
C GLN A 102 -23.74 -22.96 -31.52
N ALA A 103 -24.14 -22.28 -32.59
CA ALA A 103 -23.33 -21.26 -33.27
C ALA A 103 -23.01 -20.07 -32.34
N ALA A 104 -23.95 -19.64 -31.50
CA ALA A 104 -23.74 -18.60 -30.49
C ALA A 104 -22.72 -19.01 -29.42
N ARG A 105 -22.80 -20.25 -28.90
CA ARG A 105 -21.83 -20.78 -27.93
C ARG A 105 -20.42 -20.87 -28.52
N ALA A 106 -20.29 -21.32 -29.77
CA ALA A 106 -19.00 -21.35 -30.47
C ALA A 106 -18.39 -19.93 -30.60
N LYS A 107 -19.20 -18.94 -30.97
CA LYS A 107 -18.77 -17.52 -30.99
C LYS A 107 -18.42 -16.96 -29.61
N ALA A 108 -19.06 -17.42 -28.53
CA ALA A 108 -18.70 -17.00 -27.17
C ALA A 108 -17.31 -17.52 -26.78
N ALA A 109 -16.99 -18.77 -27.12
CA ALA A 109 -15.66 -19.35 -26.90
C ALA A 109 -14.58 -18.60 -27.69
N GLU A 110 -14.82 -18.31 -28.98
CA GLU A 110 -13.90 -17.52 -29.81
C GLU A 110 -13.65 -16.11 -29.23
N ARG A 111 -14.72 -15.43 -28.77
CA ARG A 111 -14.60 -14.11 -28.13
C ARG A 111 -13.76 -14.16 -26.85
N TYR A 112 -13.89 -15.24 -26.06
CA TYR A 112 -13.09 -15.42 -24.85
C TYR A 112 -11.59 -15.60 -25.17
N GLU A 113 -11.24 -16.47 -26.13
CA GLU A 113 -9.85 -16.67 -26.55
C GLU A 113 -9.21 -15.38 -27.10
N ASN A 114 -9.97 -14.61 -27.89
CA ASN A 114 -9.54 -13.31 -28.39
C ASN A 114 -9.30 -12.31 -27.24
N PHE A 115 -10.18 -12.30 -26.23
CA PHE A 115 -10.00 -11.48 -25.03
C PHE A 115 -8.74 -11.86 -24.25
N ILE A 116 -8.50 -13.15 -23.99
CA ILE A 116 -7.31 -13.62 -23.28
C ILE A 116 -6.03 -13.26 -24.06
N THR A 117 -6.05 -13.43 -25.38
CA THR A 117 -4.92 -13.05 -26.25
C THR A 117 -4.63 -11.55 -26.18
N ALA A 118 -5.67 -10.70 -26.26
CA ALA A 118 -5.52 -9.26 -26.15
C ALA A 118 -5.01 -8.83 -24.77
N LEU A 119 -5.54 -9.44 -23.70
CA LEU A 119 -5.10 -9.20 -22.33
C LEU A 119 -3.63 -9.59 -22.14
N GLY A 120 -3.21 -10.76 -22.63
CA GLY A 120 -1.82 -11.21 -22.57
C GLY A 120 -0.85 -10.27 -23.30
N ARG A 121 -1.21 -9.83 -24.51
CA ARG A 121 -0.43 -8.82 -25.26
C ARG A 121 -0.31 -7.50 -24.52
N ARG A 122 -1.37 -7.07 -23.84
CA ARG A 122 -1.37 -5.84 -23.06
C ARG A 122 -0.49 -5.95 -21.81
N LEU A 123 -0.62 -7.04 -21.05
CA LEU A 123 0.21 -7.28 -19.87
C LEU A 123 1.71 -7.36 -20.21
N ALA A 124 2.05 -7.97 -21.34
CA ALA A 124 3.43 -8.02 -21.83
C ALA A 124 4.01 -6.64 -22.21
N LYS A 125 3.17 -5.64 -22.48
CA LYS A 125 3.59 -4.27 -22.83
C LYS A 125 3.83 -3.35 -21.61
N GLY A 126 3.56 -3.81 -20.39
CA GLY A 126 3.80 -3.04 -19.16
C GLY A 126 2.58 -2.26 -18.62
N PRO A 127 2.73 -1.53 -17.50
CA PRO A 127 1.62 -1.11 -16.65
C PRO A 127 0.93 0.19 -17.14
N ASN A 128 -0.01 0.08 -18.09
CA ASN A 128 -0.70 1.27 -18.65
C ASN A 128 -2.22 1.35 -18.39
N LEU A 129 -2.86 0.35 -17.76
CA LEU A 129 -4.32 0.41 -17.55
C LEU A 129 -4.78 1.56 -16.66
N ARG A 130 -4.01 1.91 -15.61
CA ARG A 130 -4.36 3.02 -14.72
C ARG A 130 -4.20 4.40 -15.38
N GLN A 131 -3.25 4.52 -16.30
CA GLN A 131 -2.99 5.78 -17.02
C GLN A 131 -4.06 5.98 -18.11
N GLU A 132 -4.41 4.93 -18.86
CA GLU A 132 -5.47 4.97 -19.88
C GLU A 132 -6.85 5.32 -19.29
N ILE A 133 -7.23 4.76 -18.12
CA ILE A 133 -8.51 5.12 -17.46
C ILE A 133 -8.52 6.60 -17.03
N ALA A 134 -7.39 7.12 -16.53
CA ALA A 134 -7.29 8.50 -16.10
C ALA A 134 -7.40 9.48 -17.28
N GLU A 135 -6.87 9.10 -18.44
CA GLU A 135 -6.98 9.87 -19.68
C GLU A 135 -8.42 9.89 -20.23
N ASP A 136 -9.14 8.75 -20.24
CA ASP A 136 -10.54 8.71 -20.70
C ASP A 136 -11.49 9.55 -19.81
N VAL A 137 -11.23 9.63 -18.50
CA VAL A 137 -12.01 10.49 -17.58
C VAL A 137 -11.69 11.98 -17.82
N ALA A 138 -10.44 12.34 -18.10
CA ALA A 138 -10.05 13.72 -18.38
C ALA A 138 -10.58 14.25 -19.73
N VAL A 139 -10.64 13.38 -20.75
CA VAL A 139 -11.19 13.74 -22.07
C VAL A 139 -12.70 13.97 -21.98
N SER A 140 -13.42 13.16 -21.20
CA SER A 140 -14.87 13.34 -21.01
C SER A 140 -15.25 14.60 -20.21
N GLU A 141 -14.41 15.08 -19.30
CA GLU A 141 -14.59 16.40 -18.66
C GLU A 141 -14.27 17.58 -19.60
N THR A 142 -13.29 17.43 -20.50
CA THR A 142 -12.89 18.48 -21.45
C THR A 142 -13.95 18.69 -22.54
N ASP A 143 -14.57 17.61 -23.02
CA ASP A 143 -15.71 17.68 -23.97
C ASP A 143 -16.98 18.25 -23.33
N ALA A 144 -17.17 18.08 -22.02
CA ALA A 144 -18.28 18.71 -21.29
C ALA A 144 -18.06 20.22 -21.05
N GLN A 145 -16.81 20.71 -21.14
CA GLN A 145 -16.45 22.10 -20.84
C GLN A 145 -16.35 22.98 -22.10
N HIS A 146 -16.52 22.42 -23.31
CA HIS A 146 -16.63 23.17 -24.56
C HIS A 146 -18.10 23.26 -25.01
N PRO A 147 -18.88 24.27 -24.59
CA PRO A 147 -20.18 24.50 -25.18
C PRO A 147 -19.98 24.89 -26.65
N ALA A 148 -20.52 24.07 -27.56
CA ALA A 148 -20.70 24.40 -28.96
C ALA A 148 -21.47 25.72 -29.08
N GLY A 149 -20.73 26.81 -29.24
CA GLY A 149 -21.28 28.16 -29.11
C GLY A 149 -20.39 29.21 -29.74
N ALA A 150 -20.08 29.06 -31.02
CA ALA A 150 -19.71 30.17 -31.90
C ALA A 150 -19.74 29.69 -33.36
N ASP A 151 -20.86 29.92 -34.03
CA ASP A 151 -20.91 30.31 -35.45
C ASP A 151 -22.36 30.64 -35.84
N TRP A 152 -22.75 31.89 -35.56
CA TRP A 152 -23.91 32.53 -36.18
C TRP A 152 -23.41 33.62 -37.12
N GLN A 153 -23.20 33.29 -38.40
CA GLN A 153 -23.05 34.27 -39.47
C GLN A 153 -23.33 33.59 -40.83
N GLY A 154 -24.37 34.08 -41.53
CA GLY A 154 -24.72 33.68 -42.90
C GLY A 154 -26.21 33.65 -43.14
#